data_AF-A0A8C5DP84-F1
#
_entry.id   AF-A0A8C5DP84-F1
#
_cell.length_a   1.000
_cell.length_b   1.000
_cell.length_c   1.000
_cell.angle_alpha   90.00
_cell.angle_beta   90.00
_cell.angle_gamma   90.00
#
_symmetry.space_group_name_H-M   'P 1'
#
loop_
_entity.id
_entity.type
_entity.pdbx_description
1 polymer ?
#
loop_
_entity_poly.entity_id
_entity_poly.type
_entity_poly.pdbx_seq_one_letter_code
_entity_poly.pdbx_strand_id
1 'polypeptide(L)'
;MNTRRLKANDRERNRMHNLNDALDELRGVLPAFPDETKLTKIETLRFAHNYIWALSETIRIADLQRGGAALLLTPHSPAYFLDVVVYFIYPPPPPPPPHL
;
A
#
# COMPACT_ATOMS: atom_id res chain seq x y z
N MET A 1 47.71 1.18 5.56
CA MET A 1 46.74 0.65 4.57
C MET A 1 45.32 1.04 5.01
N ASN A 2 44.59 1.80 4.19
CA ASN A 2 43.12 1.98 4.18
C ASN A 2 42.32 2.69 5.31
N THR A 3 42.91 3.65 6.06
CA THR A 3 42.15 4.51 6.98
C THR A 3 41.03 5.35 6.32
N ARG A 4 41.22 5.77 5.06
CA ARG A 4 40.19 6.51 4.29
C ARG A 4 38.98 5.63 3.92
N ARG A 5 39.23 4.36 3.57
CA ARG A 5 38.16 3.40 3.23
C ARG A 5 37.33 3.04 4.46
N LEU A 6 37.96 2.84 5.61
CA LEU A 6 37.25 2.59 6.87
C LEU A 6 36.29 3.74 7.21
N LYS A 7 36.80 4.98 7.22
CA LYS A 7 35.96 6.17 7.46
C LYS A 7 34.81 6.31 6.47
N ALA A 8 35.00 5.92 5.20
CA ALA A 8 33.93 5.96 4.21
C ALA A 8 32.85 4.90 4.48
N ASN A 9 33.25 3.68 4.84
CA ASN A 9 32.32 2.61 5.21
C ASN A 9 31.50 2.97 6.45
N ASP A 10 32.11 3.58 7.46
CA ASP A 10 31.40 3.99 8.68
C ASP A 10 30.33 5.02 8.38
N ARG A 11 30.61 5.99 7.50
CA ARG A 11 29.61 6.97 7.07
C ARG A 11 28.44 6.33 6.34
N GLU A 12 28.71 5.36 5.45
CA GLU A 12 27.65 4.68 4.71
C GLU A 12 26.81 3.80 5.63
N ARG A 13 27.43 3.13 6.61
CA ARG A 13 26.70 2.41 7.66
C ARG A 13 25.77 3.36 8.42
N ASN A 14 26.26 4.52 8.86
CA ASN A 14 25.43 5.49 9.57
C ASN A 14 24.28 6.03 8.70
N ARG A 15 24.54 6.28 7.42
CA ARG A 15 23.49 6.66 6.46
C ARG A 15 22.41 5.58 6.32
N MET A 16 22.83 4.31 6.25
CA MET A 16 21.90 3.18 6.19
C MET A 16 21.11 2.97 7.49
N HIS A 17 21.71 3.22 8.65
CA HIS A 17 21.00 3.22 9.93
C HIS A 17 19.88 4.27 9.93
N ASN A 18 20.21 5.53 9.61
CA ASN A 18 19.21 6.60 9.54
C ASN A 18 18.06 6.27 8.56
N LEU A 19 18.36 5.67 7.41
CA LEU A 19 17.34 5.26 6.45
C LEU A 19 16.42 4.15 6.99
N ASN A 20 16.99 3.17 7.69
CA ASN A 20 16.21 2.08 8.28
C ASN A 20 15.33 2.59 9.43
N ASP A 21 15.83 3.53 10.24
CA ASP A 21 15.08 4.14 11.33
C ASP A 21 13.86 4.90 10.80
N ALA A 22 14.03 5.70 9.75
CA ALA A 22 12.91 6.38 9.08
C ALA A 22 11.88 5.40 8.49
N LEU A 23 12.33 4.24 7.99
CA LEU A 23 11.43 3.22 7.48
C LEU A 23 10.65 2.52 8.61
N ASP A 24 11.28 2.30 9.77
CA ASP A 24 10.59 1.77 10.96
C ASP A 24 9.59 2.78 11.54
N GLU A 25 9.91 4.08 11.52
CA GLU A 25 8.95 5.14 11.85
C GLU A 25 7.74 5.12 10.91
N LEU A 26 7.99 4.96 9.59
CA LEU A 26 6.91 4.81 8.62
C LEU A 26 6.02 3.59 8.93
N ARG A 27 6.60 2.45 9.32
CA ARG A 27 5.80 1.28 9.75
C ARG A 27 4.92 1.58 10.95
N GLY A 28 5.41 2.39 11.89
CA GLY A 28 4.66 2.76 13.09
C GLY A 28 3.40 3.59 12.84
N VAL A 29 3.33 4.31 11.71
CA VAL A 29 2.15 5.11 11.32
C VAL A 29 1.19 4.37 10.39
N LEU A 30 1.58 3.20 9.87
CA LEU A 30 0.69 2.38 9.06
C LEU A 30 -0.33 1.66 9.97
N PRO A 31 -1.57 1.42 9.48
CA PRO A 31 -2.54 0.62 10.20
C PRO A 31 -1.95 -0.76 10.55
N ALA A 32 -1.78 -1.01 11.85
CA ALA A 32 -1.01 -2.13 12.34
C ALA A 32 -1.82 -3.43 12.44
N PHE A 33 -1.14 -4.54 12.17
CA PHE A 33 -1.58 -5.88 12.51
C PHE A 33 -0.88 -6.32 13.80
N PRO A 34 -1.62 -6.60 14.89
CA PRO A 34 -1.03 -6.73 16.23
C PRO A 34 -0.05 -7.90 16.40
N ASP A 35 -0.11 -8.93 15.54
CA ASP A 35 0.70 -10.16 15.66
C ASP A 35 1.55 -10.48 14.41
N GLU A 36 1.69 -9.52 13.47
CA GLU A 36 2.25 -9.81 12.15
C GLU A 36 3.75 -9.48 12.05
N THR A 37 4.49 -10.33 11.31
CA THR A 37 5.89 -10.11 10.95
C THR A 37 6.09 -8.71 10.32
N LYS A 38 7.18 -8.03 10.70
CA LYS A 38 7.55 -6.73 10.12
C LYS A 38 7.52 -6.79 8.59
N LEU A 39 6.75 -5.89 7.98
CA LEU A 39 6.69 -5.75 6.52
C LEU A 39 8.07 -5.53 5.92
N THR A 40 8.33 -6.16 4.78
CA THR A 40 9.55 -5.89 3.99
C THR A 40 9.59 -4.43 3.54
N LYS A 41 10.75 -3.96 3.05
CA LYS A 41 10.90 -2.57 2.58
C LYS A 41 9.92 -2.22 1.47
N ILE A 42 9.76 -3.11 0.49
CA ILE A 42 8.85 -2.88 -0.64
C ILE A 42 7.39 -2.91 -0.22
N GLU A 43 7.01 -3.82 0.68
CA GLU A 43 5.65 -3.89 1.21
C GLU A 43 5.30 -2.64 2.01
N THR A 44 6.23 -2.18 2.87
CA THR A 44 6.05 -0.94 3.65
C THR A 44 5.79 0.26 2.73
N LEU A 45 6.56 0.41 1.66
CA LEU A 45 6.40 1.51 0.71
C LEU A 45 5.08 1.41 -0.09
N ARG A 46 4.72 0.21 -0.55
CA ARG A 46 3.44 -0.01 -1.27
C ARG A 46 2.24 0.24 -0.37
N PHE A 47 2.30 -0.20 0.89
CA PHE A 47 1.24 0.03 1.87
C PHE A 47 1.13 1.53 2.17
N ALA A 48 2.23 2.21 2.46
CA ALA A 48 2.21 3.66 2.68
C ALA A 48 1.57 4.44 1.53
N HIS A 49 1.94 4.13 0.29
CA HIS A 49 1.33 4.74 -0.89
C HIS A 49 -0.19 4.51 -0.95
N ASN A 50 -0.63 3.26 -0.78
CA ASN A 50 -2.04 2.91 -0.82
C ASN A 50 -2.83 3.55 0.34
N TYR A 51 -2.20 3.68 1.51
CA TYR A 51 -2.83 4.28 2.68
C TYR A 51 -3.05 5.78 2.49
N ILE A 52 -2.06 6.51 1.95
CA ILE A 52 -2.20 7.92 1.58
C ILE A 52 -3.35 8.08 0.58
N TRP A 53 -3.42 7.23 -0.46
CA TRP A 53 -4.49 7.26 -1.45
C TRP A 53 -5.87 7.02 -0.81
N ALA A 54 -6.00 6.00 0.04
CA ALA A 54 -7.26 5.65 0.69
C ALA A 54 -7.77 6.78 1.61
N LEU A 55 -6.88 7.40 2.39
CA LEU A 55 -7.24 8.56 3.22
C LEU A 55 -7.67 9.76 2.37
N SER A 56 -6.98 10.01 1.25
CA SER A 56 -7.33 11.09 0.32
C SER A 56 -8.72 10.89 -0.29
N GLU A 57 -9.03 9.66 -0.71
CA GLU A 57 -10.34 9.31 -1.27
C GLU A 57 -11.44 9.36 -0.21
N THR A 58 -11.15 8.96 1.04
CA THR A 58 -12.10 9.06 2.16
C THR A 58 -12.53 10.51 2.39
N ILE A 59 -11.59 11.45 2.35
CA ILE A 59 -11.88 12.88 2.48
C ILE A 59 -12.73 13.37 1.29
N ARG A 60 -12.35 13.01 0.06
CA ARG A 60 -13.10 13.39 -1.16
C ARG A 60 -14.55 12.90 -1.12
N ILE A 61 -14.78 11.67 -0.67
CA ILE A 61 -16.11 11.09 -0.53
C ILE A 61 -16.90 11.83 0.56
N ALA A 62 -16.28 12.13 1.70
CA ALA A 62 -16.94 12.88 2.78
C ALA A 62 -17.40 14.27 2.31
N ASP A 63 -16.58 14.96 1.51
CA ASP A 63 -16.94 16.25 0.90
C ASP A 63 -18.06 16.11 -0.13
N LEU A 64 -18.07 15.04 -0.92
CA LEU A 64 -19.13 14.77 -1.91
C LEU A 64 -20.46 14.39 -1.24
N GLN A 65 -20.43 13.65 -0.13
CA GLN A 65 -21.61 13.32 0.67
C GLN A 65 -22.26 14.57 1.29
N ARG A 66 -21.45 15.58 1.64
CA ARG A 66 -21.96 16.92 2.00
C ARG A 66 -22.58 17.67 0.83
N GLY A 67 -22.24 17.32 -0.42
CA GLY A 67 -22.66 18.01 -1.64
C GLY A 67 -23.88 17.44 -2.37
N GLY A 68 -24.30 16.19 -2.12
CA GLY A 68 -25.53 15.59 -2.66
C GLY A 68 -25.56 15.33 -4.19
N ALA A 69 -25.75 14.06 -4.58
CA ALA A 69 -26.33 13.60 -5.88
C ALA A 69 -25.45 13.11 -7.07
N ALA A 70 -24.11 13.04 -7.03
CA ALA A 70 -23.33 12.63 -8.23
C ALA A 70 -22.89 11.14 -8.32
N LEU A 71 -23.44 10.23 -7.50
CA LEU A 71 -22.79 8.93 -7.21
C LEU A 71 -23.25 7.69 -8.00
N LEU A 72 -24.18 7.76 -8.95
CA LEU A 72 -24.72 6.54 -9.59
C LEU A 72 -24.33 6.27 -11.05
N LEU A 73 -23.77 7.23 -11.80
CA LEU A 73 -23.56 7.07 -13.26
C LEU A 73 -22.24 7.65 -13.78
N THR A 74 -21.12 7.52 -13.03
CA THR A 74 -19.80 7.93 -13.57
C THR A 74 -18.84 6.73 -13.71
N PRO A 75 -18.02 6.69 -14.77
CA PRO A 75 -17.06 5.60 -15.03
C PRO A 75 -15.93 5.47 -13.98
N HIS A 76 -15.93 6.32 -12.95
CA HIS A 76 -14.91 6.41 -11.90
C HIS A 76 -15.48 6.13 -10.50
N SER A 77 -16.66 5.50 -10.41
CA SER A 77 -17.23 5.06 -9.13
C SER A 77 -16.50 3.81 -8.60
N PRO A 78 -16.22 3.72 -7.27
CA PRO A 78 -15.55 2.58 -6.63
C PRO A 78 -16.24 1.23 -6.86
N ALA A 79 -17.54 1.23 -7.15
CA ALA A 79 -18.28 0.03 -7.53
C ALA A 79 -17.75 -0.60 -8.82
N TYR A 80 -17.32 0.20 -9.82
CA TYR A 80 -16.70 -0.30 -11.05
C TYR A 80 -15.29 -0.84 -10.81
N PHE A 81 -14.51 -0.22 -9.91
CA PHE A 81 -13.15 -0.65 -9.63
C PHE A 81 -13.10 -1.92 -8.78
N LEU A 82 -14.01 -2.07 -7.81
CA LEU A 82 -14.16 -3.31 -7.05
C LEU A 82 -14.56 -4.48 -7.98
N ASP A 83 -15.45 -4.26 -8.95
CA ASP A 83 -15.80 -5.28 -9.96
C ASP A 83 -14.58 -5.72 -10.79
N VAL A 84 -13.76 -4.76 -11.24
CA VAL A 84 -12.55 -5.04 -12.03
C VAL A 84 -11.47 -5.72 -11.19
N VAL A 85 -11.23 -5.26 -9.96
CA VAL A 85 -10.20 -5.82 -9.08
C VAL A 85 -10.60 -7.21 -8.56
N VAL A 86 -11.88 -7.43 -8.24
CA VAL A 86 -12.39 -8.76 -7.87
C VAL A 86 -12.21 -9.73 -9.05
N TYR A 87 -12.43 -9.30 -10.29
CA TYR A 87 -12.19 -10.12 -11.48
C TYR A 87 -10.71 -10.52 -11.68
N PHE A 88 -9.76 -9.65 -11.32
CA PHE A 88 -8.32 -9.95 -11.43
C PHE A 88 -7.75 -10.72 -10.21
N ILE A 89 -8.37 -10.62 -9.04
CA ILE A 89 -7.89 -11.27 -7.81
C ILE A 89 -8.58 -12.64 -7.57
N TYR A 90 -9.81 -12.83 -8.05
CA TYR A 90 -10.56 -14.09 -7.96
C TYR A 90 -11.09 -14.51 -9.35
N PRO A 91 -10.29 -15.23 -10.17
CA PRO A 91 -10.79 -15.76 -11.43
C PRO A 91 -11.93 -16.77 -11.17
N PRO A 92 -13.01 -16.76 -11.98
CA PRO A 92 -14.12 -17.70 -11.79
C PRO A 92 -13.64 -19.15 -11.91
N PRO A 93 -14.19 -20.06 -11.08
CA PRO A 93 -13.78 -21.47 -11.11
C PRO A 93 -14.05 -22.09 -12.49
N PRO A 94 -13.17 -22.99 -12.98
CA PRO A 94 -13.36 -23.63 -14.27
C PRO A 94 -14.69 -24.40 -14.29
N PRO A 95 -15.39 -24.45 -15.45
CA PRO A 95 -16.66 -25.16 -15.55
C PRO A 95 -16.47 -26.64 -15.19
N PRO A 96 -17.46 -27.27 -14.52
CA PRO A 96 -17.36 -28.67 -14.15
C PRO A 96 -17.18 -29.54 -15.39
N PRO A 97 -16.38 -30.62 -15.31
CA PRO A 97 -16.19 -31.52 -16.44
C PRO A 97 -17.54 -32.12 -16.86
N PRO A 98 -17.76 -32.33 -18.17
CA PRO A 98 -19.00 -32.92 -18.65
C PRO A 98 -19.20 -34.31 -18.04
N HIS A 99 -20.41 -34.57 -17.54
CA HIS A 99 -20.80 -35.89 -17.04
C HIS A 99 -20.84 -36.88 -18.21
N LEU A 100 -20.12 -38.01 -18.09
CA LEU A 100 -20.27 -39.18 -18.96
C LEU A 100 -21.53 -39.96 -18.58
#